data_AF-A0A2H6GP36-F1
#
_entry.id   AF-A0A2H6GP36-F1
#
_cell.length_a   1.000
_cell.length_b   1.000
_cell.length_c   1.000
_cell.angle_alpha   90.00
_cell.angle_beta   90.00
_cell.angle_gamma   90.00
#
_symmetry.space_group_name_H-M   'P 1'
#
loop_
_entity.id
_entity.type
_entity.pdbx_description
1 polymer ?
#
loop_
_entity_poly.entity_id
_entity_poly.type
_entity_poly.pdbx_seq_one_letter_code
_entity_poly.pdbx_strand_id
1 'polypeptide(L)'
;MIDLHAHTFASDGELLHSELIRRAISAGYRAIGITDHADETNLEELVSRAVRASDAWKGTAKLQVVPGVEITHVPPERIPGLAARARELGALLVVVHGETITEPVTPGTNAAAAGCRDVDILAHPGLISRTDAALAAENGVFLEITARPGHSAANGHVAAVGRASGAPLVLNTDTHAPGDLISLDMAAIILEAAGLDSSEGETVIRNAGRLLSAIMAHGR
;
A
#
# COMPACT_ATOMS: atom_id res chain seq x y z
N MET A 1 -5.98 -10.22 9.09
CA MET A 1 -5.14 -9.55 8.07
C MET A 1 -4.83 -8.11 8.51
N ILE A 2 -3.74 -7.53 8.02
CA ILE A 2 -3.52 -6.06 7.98
C ILE A 2 -3.35 -5.75 6.50
N ASP A 3 -4.11 -4.80 5.99
CA ASP A 3 -4.08 -4.43 4.58
C ASP A 3 -4.01 -2.92 4.49
N LEU A 4 -3.05 -2.41 3.73
CA LEU A 4 -2.69 -1.01 3.69
C LEU A 4 -2.86 -0.43 2.28
N HIS A 5 -3.51 -1.15 1.37
CA HIS A 5 -3.78 -0.67 0.01
C HIS A 5 -5.22 -1.01 -0.38
N ALA A 6 -6.11 -0.03 -0.30
CA ALA A 6 -7.52 -0.17 -0.66
C ALA A 6 -8.16 1.16 -1.06
N HIS A 7 -9.13 1.05 -1.97
CA HIS A 7 -9.75 2.14 -2.70
C HIS A 7 -11.23 2.26 -2.34
N THR A 8 -11.78 3.46 -2.54
CA THR A 8 -13.17 3.78 -2.25
C THR A 8 -13.78 4.53 -3.43
N PHE A 9 -15.08 4.84 -3.35
CA PHE A 9 -15.76 5.75 -4.28
C PHE A 9 -15.14 7.14 -4.39
N ALA A 10 -14.18 7.49 -3.52
CA ALA A 10 -13.49 8.77 -3.62
C ALA A 10 -12.51 8.81 -4.80
N SER A 11 -12.07 7.67 -5.32
CA SER A 11 -11.36 7.52 -6.59
C SER A 11 -12.08 6.53 -7.52
N ASP A 12 -11.67 5.28 -7.54
CA ASP A 12 -12.15 4.25 -8.48
C ASP A 12 -12.63 2.95 -7.81
N GLY A 13 -12.66 2.91 -6.48
CA GLY A 13 -13.27 1.83 -5.72
C GLY A 13 -14.80 1.85 -5.78
N GLU A 14 -15.41 0.70 -5.50
CA GLU A 14 -16.86 0.47 -5.52
C GLU A 14 -17.53 0.62 -4.15
N LEU A 15 -16.79 1.08 -3.14
CA LEU A 15 -17.22 1.06 -1.74
C LEU A 15 -17.17 2.44 -1.10
N LEU A 16 -18.15 2.74 -0.25
CA LEU A 16 -18.02 3.85 0.70
C LEU A 16 -16.98 3.47 1.75
N HIS A 17 -16.29 4.47 2.30
CA HIS A 17 -15.38 4.30 3.44
C HIS A 17 -15.98 3.44 4.57
N SER A 18 -17.21 3.76 5.00
CA SER A 18 -17.90 3.02 6.07
C SER A 18 -18.20 1.58 5.70
N GLU A 19 -18.49 1.30 4.43
CA GLU A 19 -18.77 -0.05 3.95
C GLU A 19 -17.48 -0.89 3.87
N LEU A 20 -16.40 -0.33 3.30
CA LEU A 20 -15.07 -0.96 3.29
C LEU A 20 -14.65 -1.32 4.73
N ILE A 21 -14.72 -0.37 5.66
CA ILE A 21 -14.38 -0.58 7.07
C ILE A 21 -15.24 -1.68 7.69
N ARG A 22 -16.57 -1.65 7.46
CA ARG A 22 -17.48 -2.66 8.02
C ARG A 22 -17.21 -4.06 7.49
N ARG A 23 -16.88 -4.18 6.19
CA ARG A 23 -16.52 -5.44 5.54
C ARG A 23 -15.19 -5.97 6.07
N ALA A 24 -14.17 -5.13 6.19
CA ALA A 24 -12.88 -5.49 6.80
C ALA A 24 -13.06 -6.01 8.24
N ILE A 25 -13.88 -5.33 9.06
CA ILE A 25 -14.25 -5.82 10.41
C ILE A 25 -14.89 -7.21 10.33
N SER A 26 -15.83 -7.40 9.40
CA SER A 26 -16.53 -8.68 9.22
C SER A 26 -15.60 -9.81 8.80
N ALA A 27 -14.57 -9.49 8.02
CA ALA A 27 -13.53 -10.41 7.56
C ALA A 27 -12.42 -10.64 8.61
N GLY A 28 -12.51 -10.01 9.79
CA GLY A 28 -11.52 -10.19 10.87
C GLY A 28 -10.19 -9.47 10.64
N TYR A 29 -10.19 -8.39 9.86
CA TYR A 29 -9.01 -7.55 9.69
C TYR A 29 -8.68 -6.82 11.00
N ARG A 30 -7.39 -6.53 11.20
CA ARG A 30 -6.89 -5.74 12.33
C ARG A 30 -6.61 -4.29 11.94
N ALA A 31 -6.30 -4.05 10.67
CA ALA A 31 -6.18 -2.70 10.13
C ALA A 31 -6.55 -2.68 8.64
N ILE A 32 -7.02 -1.52 8.17
CA ILE A 32 -7.28 -1.21 6.76
C ILE A 32 -6.74 0.18 6.41
N GLY A 33 -6.00 0.30 5.32
CA GLY A 33 -5.63 1.57 4.70
C GLY A 33 -6.77 2.10 3.83
N ILE A 34 -6.95 3.41 3.83
CA ILE A 34 -7.75 4.11 2.81
C ILE A 34 -6.74 4.89 1.98
N THR A 35 -6.51 4.48 0.75
CA THR A 35 -5.41 4.95 -0.10
C THR A 35 -5.92 5.18 -1.52
N ASP A 36 -6.98 5.96 -1.65
CA ASP A 36 -7.55 6.34 -2.95
C ASP A 36 -6.50 6.99 -3.88
N HIS A 37 -6.64 6.77 -5.18
CA HIS A 37 -5.75 7.31 -6.21
C HIS A 37 -5.76 8.85 -6.22
N ALA A 38 -4.57 9.44 -6.10
CA ALA A 38 -4.39 10.89 -6.06
C ALA A 38 -3.34 11.41 -7.04
N ASP A 39 -3.62 12.63 -7.49
CA ASP A 39 -2.70 13.52 -8.19
C ASP A 39 -2.78 14.94 -7.60
N GLU A 40 -2.21 15.93 -8.27
CA GLU A 40 -2.26 17.34 -7.86
C GLU A 40 -3.68 17.91 -7.70
N THR A 41 -4.71 17.29 -8.30
CA THR A 41 -6.05 17.88 -8.41
C THR A 41 -6.97 17.51 -7.27
N ASN A 42 -6.74 16.38 -6.60
CA ASN A 42 -7.66 15.80 -5.63
C ASN A 42 -7.00 15.42 -4.28
N LEU A 43 -5.68 15.52 -4.14
CA LEU A 43 -4.92 15.10 -2.96
C LEU A 43 -5.50 15.64 -1.64
N GLU A 44 -5.71 16.95 -1.53
CA GLU A 44 -6.27 17.60 -0.33
C GLU A 44 -7.61 16.99 0.10
N GLU A 45 -8.50 16.79 -0.87
CA GLU A 45 -9.83 16.29 -0.59
C GLU A 45 -9.81 14.83 -0.16
N LEU A 46 -9.00 13.99 -0.82
CA LEU A 46 -8.87 12.57 -0.51
C LEU A 46 -8.29 12.36 0.88
N VAL A 47 -7.19 13.03 1.22
CA VAL A 47 -6.58 12.92 2.56
C VAL A 47 -7.57 13.40 3.63
N SER A 48 -8.27 14.51 3.40
CA SER A 48 -9.28 15.01 4.34
C SER A 48 -10.45 14.03 4.54
N ARG A 49 -10.89 13.34 3.47
CA ARG A 49 -11.94 12.30 3.54
C ARG A 49 -11.43 11.08 4.33
N ALA A 50 -10.22 10.60 4.05
CA ALA A 50 -9.62 9.47 4.73
C ALA A 50 -9.41 9.74 6.23
N VAL A 51 -8.91 10.92 6.60
CA VAL A 51 -8.74 11.35 8.01
C VAL A 51 -10.08 11.38 8.74
N ARG A 52 -11.11 11.99 8.13
CA ARG A 52 -12.48 12.01 8.71
C ARG A 52 -13.04 10.61 8.91
N ALA A 53 -12.82 9.70 7.96
CA ALA A 53 -13.22 8.31 8.10
C ALA A 53 -12.47 7.62 9.26
N SER A 54 -11.15 7.80 9.36
CA SER A 54 -10.35 7.27 10.46
C SER A 54 -10.84 7.77 11.83
N ASP A 55 -11.06 9.08 11.98
CA ASP A 55 -11.52 9.68 13.23
C ASP A 55 -12.92 9.23 13.63
N ALA A 56 -13.85 9.10 12.67
CA ALA A 56 -15.22 8.65 12.94
C ALA A 56 -15.28 7.23 13.51
N TRP A 57 -14.30 6.39 13.20
CA TRP A 57 -14.23 4.98 13.65
C TRP A 57 -13.24 4.75 14.80
N LYS A 58 -12.55 5.81 15.24
CA LYS A 58 -11.59 5.75 16.34
C LYS A 58 -12.31 5.40 17.65
N GLY A 59 -11.83 4.35 18.31
CA GLY A 59 -12.38 3.89 19.60
C GLY A 59 -13.72 3.14 19.51
N THR A 60 -14.33 3.03 18.33
CA THR A 60 -15.59 2.31 18.12
C THR A 60 -15.40 0.98 17.38
N ALA A 61 -14.33 0.85 16.60
CA ALA A 61 -13.98 -0.37 15.87
C ALA A 61 -12.89 -1.20 16.56
N LYS A 62 -12.94 -2.53 16.38
CA LYS A 62 -11.80 -3.44 16.62
C LYS A 62 -10.76 -3.41 15.49
N LEU A 63 -10.93 -2.50 14.53
CA LEU A 63 -10.10 -2.32 13.33
C LEU A 63 -9.41 -0.96 13.41
N GLN A 64 -8.10 -0.92 13.17
CA GLN A 64 -7.38 0.32 12.95
C GLN A 64 -7.62 0.81 11.52
N VAL A 65 -8.30 1.93 11.36
CA VAL A 65 -8.42 2.61 10.07
C VAL A 65 -7.19 3.52 9.92
N VAL A 66 -6.48 3.41 8.80
CA VAL A 66 -5.26 4.18 8.53
C VAL A 66 -5.56 5.16 7.39
N PRO A 67 -5.58 6.48 7.67
CA PRO A 67 -5.81 7.47 6.63
C PRO A 67 -4.54 7.59 5.78
N GLY A 68 -4.69 7.42 4.47
CA GLY A 68 -3.57 7.51 3.54
C GLY A 68 -4.00 7.99 2.16
N VAL A 69 -3.10 7.78 1.20
CA VAL A 69 -3.31 8.11 -0.20
C VAL A 69 -2.40 7.25 -1.07
N GLU A 70 -2.81 6.97 -2.31
CA GLU A 70 -1.91 6.43 -3.33
C GLU A 70 -1.62 7.49 -4.40
N ILE A 71 -0.37 7.96 -4.47
CA ILE A 71 0.06 8.87 -5.54
C ILE A 71 0.17 8.07 -6.84
N THR A 72 -0.60 8.48 -7.86
CA THR A 72 -0.85 7.64 -9.03
C THR A 72 -0.66 8.42 -10.33
N HIS A 73 0.08 7.83 -11.28
CA HIS A 73 0.32 8.37 -12.64
C HIS A 73 0.90 9.80 -12.76
N VAL A 74 1.39 10.39 -11.67
CA VAL A 74 2.08 11.68 -11.71
C VAL A 74 3.50 11.56 -12.31
N PRO A 75 4.08 12.66 -12.83
CA PRO A 75 5.49 12.65 -13.22
C PRO A 75 6.41 12.30 -12.03
N PRO A 76 7.44 11.45 -12.21
CA PRO A 76 8.27 10.98 -11.09
C PRO A 76 8.86 12.08 -10.21
N GLU A 77 9.25 13.21 -10.80
CA GLU A 77 9.79 14.38 -10.10
C GLU A 77 8.80 15.06 -9.15
N ARG A 78 7.50 14.78 -9.28
CA ARG A 78 6.42 15.34 -8.44
C ARG A 78 6.16 14.52 -7.20
N ILE A 79 6.50 13.23 -7.21
CA ILE A 79 6.21 12.27 -6.14
C ILE A 79 6.70 12.78 -4.77
N PRO A 80 7.95 13.26 -4.60
CA PRO A 80 8.41 13.71 -3.28
C PRO A 80 7.61 14.90 -2.73
N GLY A 81 7.22 15.84 -3.60
CA GLY A 81 6.43 17.00 -3.19
C GLY A 81 5.01 16.62 -2.77
N LEU A 82 4.37 15.71 -3.52
CA LEU A 82 3.04 15.21 -3.20
C LEU A 82 3.02 14.34 -1.94
N ALA A 83 4.05 13.50 -1.75
CA ALA A 83 4.19 12.69 -0.55
C ALA A 83 4.32 13.56 0.71
N ALA A 84 5.22 14.55 0.69
CA ALA A 84 5.36 15.52 1.78
C ALA A 84 4.05 16.28 2.03
N ARG A 85 3.38 16.72 0.96
CA ARG A 85 2.09 17.41 1.06
C ARG A 85 1.00 16.54 1.68
N ALA A 86 0.93 15.26 1.33
CA ALA A 86 -0.01 14.31 1.94
C ALA A 86 0.21 14.21 3.45
N ARG A 87 1.47 14.17 3.91
CA ARG A 87 1.82 14.18 5.34
C ARG A 87 1.33 15.44 6.05
N GLU A 88 1.56 16.61 5.47
CA GLU A 88 1.09 17.90 6.02
C GLU A 88 -0.44 17.94 6.20
N LEU A 89 -1.15 17.27 5.29
CA LEU A 89 -2.62 17.16 5.30
C LEU A 89 -3.15 16.12 6.28
N GLY A 90 -2.28 15.34 6.92
CA GLY A 90 -2.63 14.34 7.92
C GLY A 90 -2.66 12.90 7.42
N ALA A 91 -2.15 12.61 6.22
CA ALA A 91 -1.97 11.24 5.77
C ALA A 91 -0.93 10.53 6.65
N LEU A 92 -1.34 9.44 7.28
CA LEU A 92 -0.46 8.55 8.05
C LEU A 92 0.21 7.51 7.15
N LEU A 93 -0.35 7.25 5.98
CA LEU A 93 0.19 6.30 5.01
C LEU A 93 0.31 6.95 3.64
N VAL A 94 1.45 6.80 2.98
CA VAL A 94 1.65 7.22 1.59
C VAL A 94 2.09 6.03 0.77
N VAL A 95 1.26 5.68 -0.21
CA VAL A 95 1.52 4.65 -1.20
C VAL A 95 1.84 5.33 -2.53
N VAL A 96 2.68 4.72 -3.35
CA VAL A 96 2.90 5.15 -4.74
C VAL A 96 2.59 4.00 -5.68
N HIS A 97 1.78 4.29 -6.69
CA HIS A 97 1.47 3.37 -7.77
C HIS A 97 2.74 3.07 -8.58
N GLY A 98 3.34 1.89 -8.38
CA GLY A 98 4.59 1.53 -9.03
C GLY A 98 4.44 1.19 -10.51
N GLU A 99 5.56 0.92 -11.18
CA GLU A 99 5.61 0.60 -12.62
C GLU A 99 5.08 -0.81 -12.94
N THR A 100 3.81 -1.02 -12.62
CA THR A 100 3.08 -2.25 -12.86
C THR A 100 3.12 -2.64 -14.33
N ILE A 101 2.98 -3.94 -14.61
CA ILE A 101 3.09 -4.47 -15.98
C ILE A 101 1.80 -4.33 -16.80
N THR A 102 0.74 -3.82 -16.19
CA THR A 102 -0.61 -3.75 -16.79
C THR A 102 -0.98 -2.37 -17.31
N GLU A 103 -0.27 -1.32 -16.89
CA GLU A 103 -0.67 0.07 -17.09
C GLU A 103 0.52 0.94 -17.54
N PRO A 104 0.26 2.07 -18.22
CA PRO A 104 1.29 2.92 -18.81
C PRO A 104 1.89 3.89 -17.77
N VAL A 105 2.47 3.36 -16.70
CA VAL A 105 3.11 4.17 -15.66
C VAL A 105 4.43 4.76 -16.18
N THR A 106 4.71 6.03 -15.87
CA THR A 106 5.92 6.73 -16.33
C THR A 106 7.19 6.06 -15.77
N PRO A 107 8.17 5.69 -16.62
CA PRO A 107 9.44 5.15 -16.14
C PRO A 107 10.18 6.14 -15.23
N GLY A 108 10.79 5.62 -14.16
CA GLY A 108 11.42 6.40 -13.10
C GLY A 108 10.51 6.58 -11.86
N THR A 109 9.25 6.19 -11.93
CA THR A 109 8.31 6.20 -10.78
C THR A 109 8.81 5.32 -9.65
N ASN A 110 9.28 4.11 -9.96
CA ASN A 110 9.82 3.19 -8.94
C ASN A 110 11.02 3.81 -8.21
N ALA A 111 11.96 4.40 -8.94
CA ALA A 111 13.14 5.06 -8.38
C ALA A 111 12.77 6.27 -7.50
N ALA A 112 11.84 7.11 -7.96
CA ALA A 112 11.38 8.29 -7.22
C ALA A 112 10.66 7.91 -5.92
N ALA A 113 9.81 6.88 -5.95
CA ALA A 113 9.14 6.34 -4.76
C ALA A 113 10.14 5.73 -3.78
N ALA A 114 11.01 4.84 -4.26
CA ALA A 114 12.04 4.19 -3.44
C ALA A 114 13.02 5.18 -2.80
N GLY A 115 13.28 6.31 -3.46
CA GLY A 115 14.14 7.38 -2.99
C GLY A 115 13.47 8.39 -2.04
N CYS A 116 12.15 8.29 -1.82
CA CYS A 116 11.40 9.26 -1.03
C CYS A 116 11.06 8.73 0.36
N ARG A 117 11.56 9.39 1.40
CA ARG A 117 11.34 8.99 2.81
C ARG A 117 9.92 9.22 3.32
N ASP A 118 9.14 10.04 2.63
CA ASP A 118 7.74 10.26 2.98
C ASP A 118 6.81 9.17 2.42
N VAL A 119 7.31 8.32 1.51
CA VAL A 119 6.62 7.15 0.94
C VAL A 119 6.84 5.93 1.82
N ASP A 120 5.76 5.21 2.14
CA ASP A 120 5.80 3.99 2.96
C ASP A 120 5.84 2.72 2.10
N ILE A 121 5.05 2.70 1.02
CA ILE A 121 4.85 1.53 0.17
C ILE A 121 4.98 1.95 -1.29
N LEU A 122 5.82 1.21 -2.02
CA LEU A 122 5.81 1.20 -3.47
C LEU A 122 4.92 0.02 -3.93
N ALA A 123 3.69 0.36 -4.37
CA ALA A 123 2.67 -0.59 -4.75
C ALA A 123 3.00 -1.27 -6.08
N HIS A 124 2.69 -2.57 -6.18
CA HIS A 124 2.85 -3.43 -7.37
C HIS A 124 3.89 -2.92 -8.41
N PRO A 125 5.19 -2.89 -8.09
CA PRO A 125 6.20 -2.17 -8.88
C PRO A 125 6.61 -2.86 -10.19
N GLY A 126 5.86 -3.87 -10.62
CA GLY A 126 6.13 -4.65 -11.81
C GLY A 126 7.54 -5.25 -11.81
N LEU A 127 8.30 -4.95 -12.87
CA LEU A 127 9.64 -5.48 -13.07
C LEU A 127 10.73 -4.60 -12.42
N ILE A 128 10.56 -4.28 -11.14
CA ILE A 128 11.47 -3.42 -10.38
C ILE A 128 12.94 -3.84 -10.52
N SER A 129 13.83 -2.86 -10.65
CA SER A 129 15.27 -3.11 -10.74
C SER A 129 15.88 -3.43 -9.37
N ARG A 130 17.04 -4.10 -9.36
CA ARG A 130 17.80 -4.34 -8.12
C ARG A 130 18.25 -3.04 -7.45
N THR A 131 18.55 -2.03 -8.26
CA THR A 131 18.98 -0.70 -7.81
C THR A 131 17.85 -0.01 -7.05
N ASP A 132 16.64 0.02 -7.61
CA ASP A 132 15.50 0.67 -6.97
C ASP A 132 15.05 -0.10 -5.73
N ALA A 133 15.08 -1.43 -5.77
CA ALA A 133 14.81 -2.24 -4.59
C ALA A 133 15.84 -2.02 -3.46
N ALA A 134 17.12 -1.86 -3.79
CA ALA A 134 18.15 -1.54 -2.80
C ALA A 134 17.94 -0.13 -2.21
N LEU A 135 17.53 0.83 -3.04
CA LEU A 135 17.18 2.18 -2.59
C LEU A 135 15.97 2.17 -1.66
N ALA A 136 14.95 1.34 -1.97
CA ALA A 136 13.79 1.15 -1.11
C ALA A 136 14.20 0.57 0.26
N ALA A 137 15.12 -0.40 0.28
CA ALA A 137 15.67 -0.95 1.51
C ALA A 137 16.40 0.11 2.37
N GLU A 138 17.18 0.98 1.74
CA GLU A 138 17.91 2.08 2.42
C GLU A 138 16.96 3.10 3.05
N ASN A 139 15.88 3.47 2.35
CA ASN A 139 14.92 4.47 2.82
C ASN A 139 13.77 3.90 3.66
N GLY A 140 13.69 2.58 3.80
CA GLY A 140 12.62 1.93 4.55
C GLY A 140 11.28 1.86 3.81
N VAL A 141 11.28 2.00 2.49
CA VAL A 141 10.11 1.85 1.62
C VAL A 141 9.83 0.36 1.40
N PHE A 142 8.60 -0.06 1.65
CA PHE A 142 8.18 -1.45 1.47
C PHE A 142 7.81 -1.70 0.00
N LEU A 143 8.21 -2.86 -0.52
CA LEU A 143 7.76 -3.31 -1.84
C LEU A 143 6.52 -4.18 -1.67
N GLU A 144 5.48 -3.87 -2.45
CA GLU A 144 4.24 -4.61 -2.37
C GLU A 144 4.26 -5.90 -3.19
N ILE A 145 3.87 -6.99 -2.55
CA ILE A 145 3.25 -8.15 -3.20
C ILE A 145 1.74 -7.86 -3.18
N THR A 146 1.06 -7.90 -4.31
CA THR A 146 -0.37 -7.59 -4.38
C THR A 146 -1.22 -8.83 -4.65
N ALA A 147 -2.44 -8.87 -4.11
CA ALA A 147 -3.44 -9.86 -4.49
C ALA A 147 -4.23 -9.48 -5.76
N ARG A 148 -4.09 -8.24 -6.24
CA ARG A 148 -4.85 -7.72 -7.38
C ARG A 148 -4.57 -8.50 -8.66
N PRO A 149 -5.60 -9.03 -9.35
CA PRO A 149 -5.43 -9.67 -10.64
C PRO A 149 -4.77 -8.74 -11.66
N GLY A 150 -3.89 -9.29 -12.50
CA GLY A 150 -3.10 -8.50 -13.45
C GLY A 150 -1.78 -8.02 -12.84
N HIS A 151 -1.83 -7.11 -11.86
CA HIS A 151 -0.62 -6.60 -11.17
C HIS A 151 0.19 -7.73 -10.51
N SER A 152 -0.50 -8.69 -9.89
CA SER A 152 0.10 -9.86 -9.21
C SER A 152 0.93 -10.78 -10.10
N ALA A 153 0.82 -10.68 -11.42
CA ALA A 153 1.63 -11.49 -12.35
C ALA A 153 3.14 -11.20 -12.23
N ALA A 154 3.54 -10.03 -11.68
CA ALA A 154 4.93 -9.71 -11.41
C ALA A 154 5.41 -10.10 -9.98
N ASN A 155 4.54 -10.62 -9.11
CA ASN A 155 4.86 -10.89 -7.70
C ASN A 155 6.12 -11.74 -7.52
N GLY A 156 6.32 -12.76 -8.37
CA GLY A 156 7.52 -13.59 -8.30
C GLY A 156 8.82 -12.84 -8.55
N HIS A 157 8.79 -11.85 -9.45
CA HIS A 157 9.93 -10.96 -9.70
C HIS A 157 10.16 -10.02 -8.52
N VAL A 158 9.10 -9.38 -8.02
CA VAL A 158 9.17 -8.47 -6.86
C VAL A 158 9.72 -9.20 -5.63
N ALA A 159 9.23 -10.41 -5.34
CA ALA A 159 9.72 -11.24 -4.24
C ALA A 159 11.21 -11.59 -4.40
N ALA A 160 11.62 -12.05 -5.58
CA ALA A 160 13.00 -12.44 -5.84
C ALA A 160 13.98 -11.24 -5.75
N VAL A 161 13.62 -10.10 -6.33
CA VAL A 161 14.44 -8.88 -6.32
C VAL A 161 14.46 -8.25 -4.93
N GLY A 162 13.31 -8.10 -4.28
CA GLY A 162 13.20 -7.53 -2.93
C GLY A 162 14.02 -8.33 -1.92
N ARG A 163 13.90 -9.66 -1.93
CA ARG A 163 14.75 -10.54 -1.11
C ARG A 163 16.24 -10.33 -1.36
N ALA A 164 16.65 -10.31 -2.62
CA ALA A 164 18.06 -10.20 -2.97
C ALA A 164 18.66 -8.82 -2.68
N SER A 165 17.83 -7.77 -2.62
CA SER A 165 18.25 -6.42 -2.27
C SER A 165 18.01 -6.07 -0.79
N GLY A 166 17.41 -6.96 0.01
CA GLY A 166 17.07 -6.71 1.41
C GLY A 166 15.90 -5.74 1.61
N ALA A 167 15.12 -5.47 0.56
CA ALA A 167 13.96 -4.59 0.63
C ALA A 167 12.83 -5.28 1.44
N PRO A 168 12.18 -4.59 2.37
CA PRO A 168 11.09 -5.19 3.11
C PRO A 168 9.87 -5.37 2.20
N LEU A 169 9.30 -6.57 2.19
CA LEU A 169 8.07 -6.87 1.45
C LEU A 169 6.84 -6.69 2.34
N VAL A 170 5.71 -6.28 1.74
CA VAL A 170 4.38 -6.24 2.36
C VAL A 170 3.35 -6.83 1.41
N LEU A 171 2.33 -7.52 1.94
CA LEU A 171 1.20 -8.03 1.14
C LEU A 171 -0.02 -7.14 1.38
N ASN A 172 -0.59 -6.60 0.29
CA ASN A 172 -1.88 -5.93 0.32
C ASN A 172 -2.80 -6.47 -0.77
N THR A 173 -4.08 -6.12 -0.70
CA THR A 173 -5.05 -6.62 -1.69
C THR A 173 -5.25 -5.70 -2.88
N ASP A 174 -5.02 -4.39 -2.69
CA ASP A 174 -5.43 -3.38 -3.66
C ASP A 174 -6.95 -3.54 -3.96
N THR A 175 -7.71 -3.53 -2.85
CA THR A 175 -9.16 -3.74 -2.86
C THR A 175 -9.85 -2.56 -3.53
N HIS A 176 -10.63 -2.82 -4.58
CA HIS A 176 -11.56 -1.85 -5.15
C HIS A 176 -13.01 -2.32 -4.99
N ALA A 177 -13.26 -3.63 -5.06
CA ALA A 177 -14.57 -4.23 -5.02
C ALA A 177 -14.78 -5.04 -3.72
N PRO A 178 -16.03 -5.30 -3.31
CA PRO A 178 -16.33 -6.10 -2.12
C PRO A 178 -15.67 -7.49 -2.07
N GLY A 179 -15.38 -8.07 -3.23
CA GLY A 179 -14.82 -9.42 -3.37
C GLY A 179 -13.30 -9.51 -3.24
N ASP A 180 -12.60 -8.37 -3.16
CA ASP A 180 -11.14 -8.33 -3.21
C ASP A 180 -10.47 -8.60 -1.84
N LEU A 181 -11.22 -8.44 -0.75
CA LEU A 181 -10.72 -8.74 0.59
C LEU A 181 -10.42 -10.24 0.75
N ILE A 182 -9.22 -10.57 1.22
CA ILE A 182 -8.72 -11.94 1.35
C ILE A 182 -8.56 -12.39 2.81
N SER A 183 -8.57 -13.70 3.03
CA SER A 183 -8.21 -14.30 4.33
C SER A 183 -6.68 -14.40 4.50
N LEU A 184 -6.23 -14.69 5.73
CA LEU A 184 -4.82 -15.01 5.98
C LEU A 184 -4.37 -16.29 5.26
N ASP A 185 -5.27 -17.25 5.07
CA ASP A 185 -4.95 -18.48 4.34
C ASP A 185 -4.70 -18.19 2.86
N MET A 186 -5.54 -17.35 2.24
CA MET A 186 -5.34 -16.90 0.87
C MET A 186 -4.06 -16.06 0.73
N ALA A 187 -3.78 -15.20 1.70
CA ALA A 187 -2.53 -14.44 1.76
C ALA A 187 -1.30 -15.37 1.76
N ALA A 188 -1.31 -16.45 2.54
CA ALA A 188 -0.22 -17.42 2.57
C ALA A 188 -0.05 -18.12 1.21
N ILE A 189 -1.15 -18.50 0.56
CA ILE A 189 -1.13 -19.10 -0.79
C ILE A 189 -0.51 -18.14 -1.82
N ILE A 190 -0.89 -16.86 -1.80
CA ILE A 190 -0.35 -15.86 -2.73
C ILE A 190 1.15 -15.65 -2.51
N LEU A 191 1.61 -15.61 -1.26
CA LEU A 191 3.03 -15.45 -0.93
C LEU A 191 3.85 -16.67 -1.38
N GLU A 192 3.33 -17.88 -1.16
CA GLU A 192 3.95 -19.11 -1.67
C GLU A 192 4.00 -19.12 -3.21
N ALA A 193 2.91 -18.71 -3.86
CA ALA A 193 2.85 -18.59 -5.32
C ALA A 193 3.80 -17.51 -5.87
N ALA A 194 4.16 -16.50 -5.07
CA ALA A 194 5.20 -15.52 -5.37
C ALA A 194 6.63 -16.10 -5.20
N GLY A 195 6.77 -17.36 -4.81
CA GLY A 195 8.08 -18.04 -4.66
C GLY A 195 8.77 -17.79 -3.33
N LEU A 196 8.02 -17.36 -2.30
CA LEU A 196 8.49 -17.24 -0.93
C LEU A 196 8.25 -18.55 -0.18
N ASP A 197 9.20 -18.97 0.65
CA ASP A 197 8.97 -20.08 1.58
C ASP A 197 8.06 -19.67 2.76
N SER A 198 7.67 -20.62 3.61
CA SER A 198 6.77 -20.35 4.74
C SER A 198 7.34 -19.32 5.73
N SER A 199 8.66 -19.32 5.98
CA SER A 199 9.29 -18.38 6.92
C SER A 199 9.38 -16.97 6.34
N GLU A 200 9.67 -16.88 5.04
CA GLU A 200 9.65 -15.64 4.28
C GLU A 200 8.22 -15.06 4.23
N GLY A 201 7.22 -15.88 3.90
CA GLY A 201 5.81 -15.49 3.90
C GLY A 201 5.33 -14.98 5.26
N GLU A 202 5.64 -15.67 6.35
CA GLU A 202 5.38 -15.18 7.71
C GLU A 202 6.05 -13.84 7.99
N THR A 203 7.26 -13.63 7.47
CA THR A 203 7.97 -12.35 7.59
C THR A 203 7.23 -11.23 6.86
N VAL A 204 6.71 -11.48 5.65
CA VAL A 204 5.88 -10.51 4.91
C VAL A 204 4.59 -10.17 5.70
N ILE A 205 3.94 -11.16 6.30
CA ILE A 205 2.75 -10.92 7.14
C ILE A 205 3.10 -10.11 8.41
N ARG A 206 4.25 -10.37 9.05
CA ARG A 206 4.72 -9.58 10.19
C ARG A 206 5.11 -8.16 9.79
N ASN A 207 5.66 -7.98 8.60
CA ASN A 207 6.07 -6.69 8.07
C ASN A 207 4.92 -5.69 8.01
N ALA A 208 3.71 -6.12 7.65
CA ALA A 208 2.51 -5.27 7.69
C ALA A 208 2.24 -4.70 9.10
N GLY A 209 2.44 -5.51 10.15
CA GLY A 209 2.32 -5.06 11.54
C GLY A 209 3.45 -4.13 11.98
N ARG A 210 4.68 -4.36 11.50
CA ARG A 210 5.83 -3.49 11.74
C ARG A 210 5.59 -2.11 11.12
N LEU A 211 5.16 -2.07 9.85
CA LEU A 211 4.85 -0.85 9.13
C LEU A 211 3.73 -0.07 9.83
N LEU A 212 2.61 -0.74 10.13
CA LEU A 212 1.51 -0.13 10.87
C LEU A 212 1.97 0.50 12.20
N SER A 213 2.82 -0.20 12.96
CA SER A 213 3.32 0.31 14.24
C SER A 213 4.19 1.55 14.07
N ALA A 214 5.04 1.57 13.04
CA ALA A 214 5.90 2.72 12.73
C ALA A 214 5.06 3.94 12.35
N ILE A 215 4.14 3.78 11.39
CA ILE A 215 3.22 4.84 10.94
C ILE A 215 2.44 5.45 12.12
N MET A 216 1.88 4.61 12.99
CA MET A 216 1.08 5.06 14.13
C MET A 216 1.90 5.72 15.24
N ALA A 217 3.21 5.48 15.30
CA ALA A 217 4.11 6.14 16.24
C ALA A 217 4.49 7.56 15.78
N HIS A 218 4.60 7.78 14.46
CA HIS A 218 4.92 9.08 13.86
C HIS A 218 3.70 10.00 13.73
N GLY A 219 2.49 9.44 13.70
CA GLY A 219 1.23 10.19 13.62
C GLY A 219 0.73 10.82 14.93
N ARG A 220 1.61 11.09 15.91
CA ARG A 220 1.27 11.74 17.20
C ARG A 220 2.07 13.00 17.44
#